data_AF-A0A455U8Q9-F1
#
_entry.id   AF-A0A455U8Q9-F1
#
_cell.length_a   1.000
_cell.length_b   1.000
_cell.length_c   1.000
_cell.angle_alpha   90.00
_cell.angle_beta   90.00
_cell.angle_gamma   90.00
#
_symmetry.space_group_name_H-M   'P 1'
#
loop_
_entity.id
_entity.type
_entity.pdbx_description
1 polymer ?
#
loop_
_entity_poly.entity_id
_entity_poly.type
_entity_poly.pdbx_seq_one_letter_code
_entity_poly.pdbx_strand_id
1 'polypeptide(L)' 'MVHHHPFVSGIDHMDRQPLKRPDALADAIGKHAQVERVLCGHLHRSIQARFANTLAISCPGFPIR' A
#
# COMPACT_ATOMS: atom_id res chain seq x y z
N MET A 1 3.73 5.22 6.61
CA MET A 1 4.35 4.40 5.54
C MET A 1 4.40 2.96 6.03
N VAL A 2 4.16 1.99 5.16
CA VAL A 2 4.30 0.55 5.44
C VAL A 2 5.19 -0.08 4.36
N HIS A 3 5.75 -1.27 4.56
CA HIS A 3 6.50 -1.94 3.50
C HIS A 3 5.59 -2.70 2.54
N HIS A 4 4.74 -3.58 3.07
CA HIS A 4 3.83 -4.42 2.27
C HIS A 4 2.58 -3.65 1.84
N HIS A 5 2.04 -4.01 0.67
CA HIS A 5 0.89 -3.36 0.05
C HIS A 5 -0.42 -3.70 0.80
N PRO A 6 -1.29 -2.69 1.07
CA PRO A 6 -2.59 -2.88 1.74
C PRO A 6 -3.74 -3.14 0.76
N PHE A 7 -3.44 -3.48 -0.50
CA PHE A 7 -4.41 -3.66 -1.59
C PHE A 7 -4.05 -4.90 -2.42
N VAL A 8 -4.96 -5.36 -3.28
CA VAL A 8 -4.67 -6.44 -4.24
C VAL A 8 -3.90 -5.84 -5.42
N SER A 9 -2.66 -6.28 -5.65
CA SER A 9 -1.80 -5.74 -6.71
C SER A 9 -2.04 -6.35 -8.09
N GLY A 10 -2.66 -7.53 -8.15
CA GLY A 10 -2.80 -8.32 -9.37
C GLY A 10 -1.54 -9.12 -9.74
N ILE A 11 -0.51 -9.10 -8.88
CA ILE A 11 0.73 -9.85 -9.06
C ILE A 11 0.68 -11.06 -8.12
N ASP A 12 0.35 -12.23 -8.66
CA ASP A 12 0.01 -13.44 -7.89
C ASP A 12 0.97 -13.76 -6.73
N HIS A 13 2.27 -13.84 -6.99
CA HIS A 13 3.26 -14.19 -5.96
C HIS A 13 3.48 -13.08 -4.91
N MET A 14 3.20 -11.82 -5.25
CA MET A 14 3.27 -10.70 -4.32
C MET A 14 1.99 -10.61 -3.47
N ASP A 15 0.82 -10.89 -4.04
CA ASP A 15 -0.47 -10.89 -3.34
C ASP A 15 -0.60 -12.02 -2.29
N ARG A 16 0.35 -12.97 -2.26
CA ARG A 16 0.52 -13.94 -1.16
C ARG A 16 1.26 -13.36 0.05
N GLN A 17 1.88 -12.18 -0.08
CA GLN A 17 2.65 -11.50 0.95
C GLN A 17 2.14 -10.04 1.18
N PRO A 18 0.82 -9.83 1.33
CA PRO A 18 0.29 -8.48 1.54
C PRO A 18 0.55 -8.01 2.97
N LEU A 19 0.16 -6.77 3.26
CA LEU A 19 0.04 -6.31 4.63
C LEU A 19 -0.91 -7.23 5.40
N LYS A 20 -0.47 -7.77 6.55
CA LYS A 20 -1.22 -8.79 7.31
C LYS A 20 -2.57 -8.33 7.87
N ARG A 21 -2.70 -7.04 8.22
CA ARG A 21 -3.92 -6.46 8.82
C ARG A 21 -4.26 -5.11 8.16
N PRO A 22 -4.68 -5.12 6.89
CA PRO A 22 -4.98 -3.88 6.17
C PRO A 22 -6.25 -3.20 6.72
N ASP A 23 -7.19 -3.97 7.27
CA ASP A 23 -8.37 -3.51 8.01
C ASP A 23 -8.01 -2.59 9.18
N ALA A 24 -7.05 -2.99 10.02
CA ALA A 24 -6.63 -2.20 11.18
C ALA A 24 -6.00 -0.86 10.78
N LEU A 25 -5.26 -0.86 9.66
CA LEU A 25 -4.73 0.38 9.09
C LEU A 25 -5.86 1.23 8.51
N ALA A 26 -6.85 0.63 7.87
CA ALA A 26 -8.01 1.34 7.33
C ALA A 26 -8.83 2.02 8.43
N ASP A 27 -9.07 1.32 9.54
CA ASP A 27 -9.77 1.86 10.72
C ASP A 27 -9.01 3.04 11.34
N ALA A 28 -7.67 2.95 11.40
CA ALA A 28 -6.85 4.05 11.87
C ALA A 28 -6.96 5.26 10.93
N ILE A 29 -6.88 5.06 9.62
CA ILE A 29 -7.01 6.14 8.63
C ILE A 29 -8.40 6.77 8.66
N GLY A 30 -9.46 5.96 8.81
CA GLY A 30 -10.84 6.46 8.89
C GLY A 30 -11.08 7.45 10.03
N LYS A 31 -10.27 7.40 11.09
CA LYS A 31 -10.31 8.34 12.24
C LYS A 31 -9.49 9.61 12.03
N HIS A 32 -8.68 9.69 10.97
CA HIS A 32 -7.72 10.77 10.73
C HIS A 32 -7.88 11.32 9.31
N ALA A 33 -8.84 12.23 9.12
CA ALA A 33 -9.19 12.79 7.81
C ALA A 33 -8.04 13.56 7.12
N GLN A 34 -7.02 13.97 7.87
CA GLN A 34 -5.82 14.62 7.30
C GLN A 34 -4.88 13.66 6.55
N VAL A 35 -5.13 12.34 6.60
CA VAL A 35 -4.29 11.36 5.91
C VAL A 35 -4.59 11.35 4.41
N GLU A 36 -3.74 12.02 3.64
CA GLU A 36 -3.94 12.14 2.20
C GLU A 36 -3.48 10.93 1.39
N ARG A 37 -2.52 10.13 1.87
CA ARG A 37 -1.97 8.99 1.13
C ARG A 37 -1.35 7.93 2.05
N VAL A 38 -1.32 6.69 1.59
CA VAL A 38 -0.53 5.59 2.19
C VAL A 38 0.56 5.17 1.22
N LEU A 39 1.82 5.33 1.62
CA LEU A 39 2.96 4.87 0.82
C LEU A 39 3.42 3.47 1.23
N CYS A 40 3.71 2.63 0.24
CA CYS A 40 4.26 1.30 0.41
C CYS A 40 5.34 0.95 -0.62
N GLY A 41 6.09 -0.12 -0.34
CA GLY A 41 7.10 -0.69 -1.23
C GLY A 41 6.71 -2.09 -1.65
N HIS A 42 7.65 -3.03 -1.51
CA HIS A 42 7.52 -4.48 -1.76
C HIS A 42 7.29 -4.90 -3.21
N LEU A 43 6.50 -4.15 -3.99
CA LEU A 43 6.16 -4.51 -5.37
C LEU A 43 7.23 -4.08 -6.38
N HIS A 44 8.14 -3.16 -6.00
CA HIS A 44 9.15 -2.56 -6.89
C HIS A 44 8.55 -1.99 -8.20
N ARG A 45 7.29 -1.53 -8.14
CA ARG A 45 6.52 -1.01 -9.27
C ARG A 45 5.71 0.20 -8.81
N SER A 46 5.45 1.14 -9.73
CA SER A 46 4.49 2.22 -9.50
C SER A 46 3.07 1.68 -9.68
N ILE A 47 2.36 1.47 -8.57
CA ILE A 47 0.97 0.99 -8.55
C ILE A 47 0.15 1.86 -7.61
N GLN A 48 -1.06 2.21 -8.00
CA GLN A 48 -1.97 3.09 -7.25
C GLN A 48 -3.31 2.39 -7.07
N ALA A 49 -3.83 2.39 -5.85
CA ALA A 49 -5.12 1.80 -5.51
C ALA A 49 -5.87 2.67 -4.50
N ARG A 50 -7.21 2.64 -4.55
CA ARG A 50 -8.05 3.22 -3.49
C ARG A 50 -7.93 2.37 -2.23
N PHE A 51 -7.77 3.03 -1.08
CA PHE A 51 -7.68 2.35 0.22
C PHE A 51 -8.10 3.30 1.33
N ALA A 52 -9.01 2.86 2.21
CA ALA A 52 -9.41 3.59 3.43
C ALA A 52 -9.72 5.09 3.22
N ASN A 53 -10.61 5.42 2.28
CA ASN A 53 -10.97 6.80 1.90
C ASN A 53 -9.83 7.65 1.32
N THR A 54 -8.70 7.03 1.00
CA THR A 54 -7.51 7.70 0.46
C THR A 54 -6.90 6.88 -0.69
N LEU A 55 -5.68 7.23 -1.13
CA LEU A 55 -4.92 6.43 -2.10
C LEU A 55 -3.75 5.73 -1.42
N ALA A 56 -3.60 4.45 -1.69
CA ALA A 56 -2.38 3.69 -1.46
C ALA A 56 -1.51 3.70 -2.72
N ILE A 57 -0.22 3.92 -2.56
CA ILE A 57 0.75 4.01 -3.65
C ILE A 57 1.93 3.09 -3.33
N SER A 58 2.23 2.15 -4.23
CA SER A 58 3.50 1.42 -4.22
C SER A 58 4.53 2.18 -5.04
N CYS A 59 5.72 2.36 -4.48
CA CYS A 59 6.83 3.06 -5.11
C CYS A 59 7.77 2.08 -5.84
N PRO A 60 8.39 2.51 -6.95
CA PRO A 60 9.49 1.77 -7.58
C PRO A 60 10.66 1.55 -6.62
N GLY A 61 11.45 0.50 -6.88
CA GLY A 61 12.76 0.34 -6.24
C GLY A 61 13.76 1.38 -6.74
N PHE A 62 14.81 1.62 -5.96
CA PHE A 62 15.92 2.42 -6.43
C PHE A 62 16.61 1.69 -7.61
N PRO A 63 16.83 2.35 -8.76
CA PRO A 63 17.57 1.75 -9.86
C PRO A 63 19.03 1.60 -9.46
N ILE A 64 19.52 0.36 -9.43
CA ILE A 64 20.95 0.09 -9.28
C ILE A 64 21.56 0.28 -10.68
N ARG A 65 22.44 1.27 -10.81
CA ARG A 65 23.28 1.46 -12.00
C ARG A 65 24.58 0.69 -11.84
#